data_AF-A0A6P2D713-F1
#
_entry.id   AF-A0A6P2D713-F1
#
_cell.length_a   1.000
_cell.length_b   1.000
_cell.length_c   1.000
_cell.angle_alpha   90.00
_cell.angle_beta   90.00
_cell.angle_gamma   90.00
#
_symmetry.space_group_name_H-M   'P 1'
#
loop_
_entity.id
_entity.type
_entity.pdbx_description
1 polymer ?
#
loop_
_entity_poly.entity_id
_entity_poly.type
_entity_poly.pdbx_seq_one_letter_code
_entity_poly.pdbx_strand_id
1 'polypeptide(L)'
;MTSQRLSPAVEQLTTLCGAVADSFEKGTELLHETSGIRLSEPTVQRTTEAAGVRIAEHFRRGQVFGGKRPWSWFRDACGRTVGYISIDATGVRQQGPGGSQADGRMAYVGSGFNPLPDQERVFELLPGPGEKMRARYVSGLYPLAEMGPLLRKRGAQVGLDQAKVWVALCDGGSGLEDFDENFPRVEAVILDFYHAAEHRAKLAGVLHPTDETVAQSQAKAWSRVLREEGGEVLIAVLESWSWPSVNGLARVRGEVLGYFRNQVHRMDYPSYEANGWYIGSGAIDSACKTVVD
;
A
#
# COMPACT_ATOMS: atom_id res chain seq x y z
N MET A 1 9.01 37.01 -7.28
CA MET A 1 7.64 36.53 -7.58
C MET A 1 7.76 35.26 -8.40
N THR A 2 6.86 34.30 -8.19
CA THR A 2 6.88 32.98 -8.83
C THR A 2 6.28 33.05 -10.23
N SER A 3 6.29 31.95 -11.00
CA SER A 3 5.68 31.93 -12.35
C SER A 3 4.20 32.30 -12.35
N GLN A 4 3.50 32.08 -11.23
CA GLN A 4 2.10 32.46 -11.00
C GLN A 4 1.95 33.85 -10.35
N ARG A 5 3.02 34.66 -10.29
CA ARG A 5 3.04 35.98 -9.65
C ARG A 5 2.66 35.96 -8.16
N LEU A 6 2.96 34.86 -7.47
CA LEU A 6 2.81 34.76 -6.02
C LEU A 6 4.15 35.09 -5.33
N SER A 7 4.13 35.44 -4.06
CA SER A 7 5.35 35.39 -3.24
C SER A 7 5.67 33.91 -2.94
N PRO A 8 6.93 33.55 -2.62
CA PRO A 8 7.29 32.16 -2.31
C PRO A 8 6.46 31.55 -1.17
N ALA A 9 6.17 32.35 -0.13
CA ALA A 9 5.34 31.90 0.99
C ALA A 9 3.88 31.64 0.58
N VAL A 10 3.32 32.51 -0.28
CA VAL A 10 1.94 32.32 -0.79
C VAL A 10 1.88 31.13 -1.73
N GLU A 11 2.87 30.93 -2.60
CA GLU A 11 2.95 29.72 -3.44
C GLU A 11 2.97 28.46 -2.57
N GLN A 12 3.82 28.42 -1.53
CA GLN A 12 3.90 27.27 -0.64
C GLN A 12 2.57 26.96 0.04
N LEU A 13 1.90 27.97 0.63
CA LEU A 13 0.60 27.77 1.27
C LEU A 13 -0.47 27.33 0.27
N THR A 14 -0.48 27.95 -0.90
CA THR A 14 -1.44 27.62 -1.98
C THR A 14 -1.27 26.18 -2.44
N THR A 15 -0.03 25.73 -2.65
CA THR A 15 0.28 24.35 -3.02
C THR A 15 -0.15 23.37 -1.91
N LEU A 16 0.10 23.69 -0.63
CA LEU A 16 -0.28 22.81 0.48
C LEU A 16 -1.81 22.69 0.60
N CYS A 17 -2.54 23.81 0.58
CA CYS A 17 -3.99 23.79 0.65
C CYS A 17 -4.62 23.08 -0.55
N GLY A 18 -4.09 23.32 -1.77
CA GLY A 18 -4.57 22.66 -2.98
C GLY A 18 -4.24 21.17 -3.06
N ALA A 19 -3.20 20.70 -2.35
CA ALA A 19 -2.82 19.28 -2.34
C ALA A 19 -3.50 18.45 -1.25
N VAL A 20 -3.97 19.08 -0.16
CA VAL A 20 -4.59 18.39 0.99
C VAL A 20 -6.12 18.39 0.91
N ALA A 21 -6.71 19.32 0.17
CA ALA A 21 -8.15 19.41 0.03
C ALA A 21 -8.68 18.48 -1.08
N ASP A 22 -9.91 17.98 -0.90
CA ASP A 22 -10.61 17.09 -1.84
C ASP A 22 -10.85 17.70 -3.24
N SER A 23 -10.76 19.02 -3.37
CA SER A 23 -10.84 19.75 -4.64
C SER A 23 -10.09 21.08 -4.57
N PHE A 24 -9.77 21.68 -5.72
CA PHE A 24 -9.14 23.01 -5.75
C PHE A 24 -10.07 24.13 -5.29
N GLU A 25 -11.39 23.94 -5.38
CA GLU A 25 -12.39 24.82 -4.77
C GLU A 25 -12.26 24.75 -3.24
N LYS A 26 -12.23 23.54 -2.67
CA LYS A 26 -11.99 23.36 -1.23
C LYS A 26 -10.60 23.82 -0.79
N GLY A 27 -9.59 23.69 -1.64
CA GLY A 27 -8.26 24.25 -1.41
C GLY A 27 -8.26 25.77 -1.33
N THR A 28 -9.15 26.43 -2.09
CA THR A 28 -9.37 27.88 -2.02
C THR A 28 -10.02 28.28 -0.69
N GLU A 29 -11.06 27.56 -0.28
CA GLU A 29 -11.71 27.75 1.03
C GLU A 29 -10.70 27.60 2.18
N LEU A 30 -9.93 26.51 2.18
CA LEU A 30 -8.93 26.22 3.21
C LEU A 30 -7.81 27.27 3.26
N LEU A 31 -7.34 27.73 2.10
CA LEU A 31 -6.34 28.80 2.03
C LEU A 31 -6.86 30.10 2.65
N HIS A 32 -8.12 30.45 2.36
CA HIS A 32 -8.75 31.63 2.91
C HIS A 32 -8.95 31.52 4.43
N GLU A 33 -9.44 30.39 4.93
CA GLU A 33 -9.67 30.18 6.36
C GLU A 33 -8.38 30.19 7.18
N THR A 34 -7.30 29.61 6.66
CA THR A 34 -6.03 29.47 7.39
C THR A 34 -5.11 30.68 7.29
N SER A 35 -5.23 31.50 6.25
CA SER A 35 -4.29 32.59 5.97
C SER A 35 -4.92 33.93 5.57
N GLY A 36 -6.24 33.98 5.34
CA GLY A 36 -6.95 35.14 4.81
C GLY A 36 -6.68 35.43 3.32
N ILE A 37 -5.85 34.63 2.66
CA ILE A 37 -5.51 34.81 1.24
C ILE A 37 -6.65 34.33 0.36
N ARG A 38 -7.06 35.15 -0.62
CA ARG A 38 -8.07 34.80 -1.62
C ARG A 38 -7.42 34.60 -2.97
N LEU A 39 -7.52 33.38 -3.49
CA LEU A 39 -7.15 33.03 -4.85
C LEU A 39 -8.35 32.39 -5.55
N SER A 40 -8.35 32.34 -6.87
CA SER A 40 -9.35 31.57 -7.61
C SER A 40 -8.95 30.09 -7.69
N GLU A 41 -9.94 29.21 -7.80
CA GLU A 41 -9.73 27.77 -8.00
C GLU A 41 -8.71 27.47 -9.12
N PRO A 42 -8.79 28.05 -10.34
CA PRO A 42 -7.78 27.81 -11.38
C PRO A 42 -6.36 28.24 -10.99
N THR A 43 -6.23 29.21 -10.09
CA THR A 43 -4.91 29.65 -9.60
C THR A 43 -4.36 28.66 -8.59
N VAL A 44 -5.19 28.16 -7.68
CA VAL A 44 -4.82 27.08 -6.73
C VAL A 44 -4.42 25.82 -7.51
N GLN A 45 -5.22 25.42 -8.50
CA GLN A 45 -4.94 24.31 -9.40
C GLN A 45 -3.57 24.45 -10.07
N ARG A 46 -3.37 25.50 -10.89
CA ARG A 46 -2.12 25.68 -11.65
C ARG A 46 -0.90 25.77 -10.75
N THR A 47 -1.03 26.37 -9.57
CA THR A 47 0.06 26.49 -8.60
C THR A 47 0.43 25.12 -8.00
N THR A 48 -0.57 24.33 -7.66
CA THR A 48 -0.40 22.98 -7.10
C THR A 48 0.17 22.02 -8.15
N GLU A 49 -0.39 22.00 -9.35
CA GLU A 49 0.09 21.18 -10.47
C GLU A 49 1.52 21.56 -10.88
N ALA A 50 1.85 22.86 -10.94
CA ALA A 50 3.21 23.30 -11.25
C ALA A 50 4.22 22.83 -10.19
N ALA A 51 3.84 22.78 -8.90
CA ALA A 51 4.67 22.18 -7.87
C ALA A 51 4.84 20.68 -8.07
N GLY A 52 3.78 19.95 -8.43
CA GLY A 52 3.82 18.54 -8.78
C GLY A 52 4.78 18.24 -9.95
N VAL A 53 4.74 19.05 -11.01
CA VAL A 53 5.66 18.94 -12.16
C VAL A 53 7.11 19.10 -11.71
N ARG A 54 7.42 20.10 -10.88
CA ARG A 54 8.77 20.29 -10.34
C ARG A 54 9.23 19.12 -9.47
N ILE A 55 8.35 18.57 -8.63
CA ILE A 55 8.63 17.38 -7.81
C ILE A 55 8.96 16.18 -8.71
N ALA A 56 8.14 15.95 -9.74
CA ALA A 56 8.36 14.87 -10.70
C ALA A 56 9.69 15.02 -11.47
N GLU A 57 10.09 16.24 -11.82
CA GLU A 57 11.40 16.50 -12.44
C GLU A 57 12.57 16.16 -11.52
N HIS A 58 12.46 16.48 -10.22
CA HIS A 58 13.48 16.11 -9.24
C HIS A 58 13.58 14.59 -9.12
N PHE A 59 12.45 13.88 -9.07
CA PHE A 59 12.42 12.42 -9.03
C PHE A 59 12.98 11.79 -10.31
N ARG A 60 12.68 12.32 -11.50
CA ARG A 60 13.27 11.88 -12.77
C ARG A 60 14.79 12.08 -12.82
N ARG A 61 15.31 13.12 -12.18
CA ARG A 61 16.77 13.33 -11.98
C ARG A 61 17.35 12.44 -10.87
N GLY A 62 16.52 11.61 -10.26
CA GLY A 62 16.93 10.69 -9.23
C GLY A 62 17.18 11.33 -7.87
N GLN A 63 16.70 12.55 -7.65
CA GLN A 63 16.79 13.24 -6.37
C GLN A 63 15.67 12.76 -5.44
N VAL A 64 15.92 12.77 -4.15
CA VAL A 64 14.93 12.46 -3.12
C VAL A 64 14.90 13.59 -2.11
N PHE A 65 13.70 13.95 -1.63
CA PHE A 65 13.54 15.03 -0.66
C PHE A 65 13.86 14.55 0.76
N GLY A 66 14.53 15.38 1.55
CA GLY A 66 14.94 15.06 2.92
C GLY A 66 16.34 14.42 3.02
N GLY A 67 16.97 14.57 4.18
CA GLY A 67 18.27 13.95 4.46
C GLY A 67 18.16 12.45 4.77
N LYS A 68 19.31 11.76 4.77
CA LYS A 68 19.39 10.39 5.31
C LYS A 68 19.12 10.42 6.80
N ARG A 69 18.07 9.71 7.24
CA ARG A 69 17.70 9.51 8.65
C ARG A 69 17.43 8.01 8.85
N PRO A 70 18.49 7.22 9.09
CA PRO A 70 18.35 5.79 9.32
C PRO A 70 17.35 5.48 10.43
N TRP A 71 16.55 4.45 10.24
CA TRP A 71 15.66 3.95 11.28
C TRP A 71 16.33 2.88 12.13
N SER A 72 15.94 2.84 13.40
CA SER A 72 16.13 1.66 14.24
C SER A 72 15.11 0.60 13.82
N TRP A 73 15.50 -0.26 12.88
CA TRP A 73 14.66 -1.36 12.41
C TRP A 73 14.40 -2.37 13.53
N PHE A 74 13.16 -2.82 13.66
CA PHE A 74 12.82 -3.88 14.61
C PHE A 74 13.38 -5.23 14.15
N ARG A 75 13.45 -6.18 15.08
CA ARG A 75 14.09 -7.48 14.91
C ARG A 75 13.08 -8.60 14.78
N ASP A 76 13.46 -9.60 13.99
CA ASP A 76 12.77 -10.88 13.89
C ASP A 76 13.03 -11.78 15.10
N ALA A 77 12.40 -12.95 15.13
CA ALA A 77 12.57 -13.96 16.19
C ALA A 77 14.03 -14.46 16.34
N CYS A 78 14.87 -14.27 15.32
CA CYS A 78 16.29 -14.62 15.31
C CYS A 78 17.20 -13.43 15.70
N GLY A 79 16.63 -12.28 16.07
CA GLY A 79 17.38 -11.07 16.43
C GLY A 79 17.96 -10.31 15.23
N ARG A 80 17.54 -10.61 14.00
CA ARG A 80 17.96 -9.90 12.78
C ARG A 80 17.05 -8.71 12.52
N THR A 81 17.63 -7.56 12.18
CA THR A 81 16.85 -6.37 11.79
C THR A 81 16.10 -6.63 10.49
N VAL A 82 14.81 -6.28 10.44
CA VAL A 82 13.94 -6.51 9.28
C VAL A 82 13.48 -5.19 8.69
N GLY A 83 13.71 -5.04 7.40
CA GLY A 83 13.19 -3.92 6.62
C GLY A 83 12.03 -4.38 5.75
N TYR A 84 10.92 -3.64 5.79
CA TYR A 84 9.75 -3.97 4.98
C TYR A 84 9.55 -3.00 3.82
N ILE A 85 9.09 -3.56 2.72
CA ILE A 85 8.77 -2.86 1.49
C ILE A 85 7.38 -3.32 1.04
N SER A 86 6.56 -2.42 0.50
CA SER A 86 5.36 -2.81 -0.25
C SER A 86 5.27 -2.03 -1.55
N ILE A 87 4.61 -2.62 -2.53
CA ILE A 87 4.18 -1.93 -3.74
C ILE A 87 2.72 -2.32 -3.96
N ASP A 88 1.89 -1.31 -4.15
CA ASP A 88 0.48 -1.42 -4.47
C ASP A 88 0.16 -0.57 -5.70
N ALA A 89 -0.91 -0.92 -6.41
CA ALA A 89 -1.37 -0.22 -7.60
C ALA A 89 -2.87 0.02 -7.52
N THR A 90 -3.27 1.29 -7.56
CA THR A 90 -4.69 1.68 -7.55
C THR A 90 -5.10 2.38 -8.84
N GLY A 91 -6.30 2.06 -9.31
CA GLY A 91 -6.87 2.66 -10.52
C GLY A 91 -7.45 4.04 -10.23
N VAL A 92 -6.80 5.09 -10.73
CA VAL A 92 -7.29 6.46 -10.63
C VAL A 92 -8.10 6.84 -11.87
N ARG A 93 -9.31 7.35 -11.64
CA ARG A 93 -10.16 7.86 -12.72
C ARG A 93 -9.50 9.09 -13.34
N GLN A 94 -9.62 9.22 -14.66
CA GLN A 94 -9.15 10.39 -15.38
C GLN A 94 -10.34 11.09 -16.02
N GLN A 95 -10.23 12.42 -16.15
CA GLN A 95 -11.14 13.20 -16.98
C GLN A 95 -10.36 13.78 -18.15
N GLY A 96 -10.91 13.64 -19.34
CA GLY A 96 -10.39 14.27 -20.54
C GLY A 96 -10.74 15.76 -20.59
N PRO A 97 -10.25 16.48 -21.61
CA PRO A 97 -10.54 17.90 -21.79
C PRO A 97 -12.05 18.18 -21.75
N GLY A 98 -12.46 19.13 -20.91
CA GLY A 98 -13.87 19.49 -20.73
C GLY A 98 -14.71 18.46 -19.96
N GLY A 99 -14.09 17.57 -19.17
CA GLY A 99 -14.80 16.57 -18.37
C GLY A 99 -15.24 15.34 -19.16
N SER A 100 -14.66 15.12 -20.34
CA SER A 100 -14.96 13.94 -21.16
C SER A 100 -14.45 12.66 -20.49
N GLN A 101 -15.07 11.53 -20.85
CA GLN A 101 -14.61 10.22 -20.39
C GLN A 101 -13.17 9.97 -20.89
N ALA A 102 -12.29 9.60 -19.98
CA ALA A 102 -10.93 9.17 -20.29
C ALA A 102 -10.64 7.84 -19.59
N ASP A 103 -9.72 7.07 -20.16
CA ASP A 103 -9.27 5.83 -19.56
C ASP A 103 -8.63 6.10 -18.19
N GLY A 104 -8.99 5.28 -17.22
CA GLY A 104 -8.34 5.28 -15.92
C GLY A 104 -6.85 4.99 -16.07
N ARG A 105 -6.05 5.53 -15.15
CA ARG A 105 -4.61 5.24 -15.07
C ARG A 105 -4.30 4.52 -13.79
N MET A 106 -3.25 3.70 -13.80
CA MET A 106 -2.74 3.10 -12.57
C MET A 106 -1.79 4.09 -11.89
N ALA A 107 -2.10 4.41 -10.63
CA ALA A 107 -1.17 5.04 -9.72
C ALA A 107 -0.51 3.97 -8.87
N TYR A 108 0.82 3.96 -8.82
CA TYR A 108 1.55 3.05 -7.95
C TYR A 108 1.86 3.74 -6.62
N VAL A 109 1.78 2.98 -5.54
CA VAL A 109 2.21 3.37 -4.20
C VAL A 109 3.26 2.38 -3.72
N GLY A 110 4.51 2.82 -3.68
CA GLY A 110 5.59 2.10 -3.02
C GLY A 110 5.75 2.60 -1.59
N SER A 111 5.95 1.70 -0.63
CA SER A 111 6.26 2.09 0.74
C SER A 111 7.45 1.33 1.30
N GLY A 112 8.24 2.02 2.13
CA GLY A 112 9.20 1.40 3.04
C GLY A 112 8.75 1.68 4.47
N PHE A 113 8.61 0.64 5.29
CA PHE A 113 7.99 0.79 6.61
C PHE A 113 8.60 -0.14 7.66
N ASN A 114 8.56 0.31 8.92
CA ASN A 114 9.05 -0.42 10.08
C ASN A 114 7.85 -0.66 11.03
N PRO A 115 7.14 -1.79 10.90
CA PRO A 115 5.95 -2.09 11.68
C PRO A 115 6.31 -2.27 13.15
N LEU A 116 5.41 -1.87 14.04
CA LEU A 116 5.62 -2.10 15.47
C LEU A 116 5.59 -3.62 15.75
N PRO A 117 6.42 -4.11 16.68
CA PRO A 117 6.34 -5.50 17.12
C PRO A 117 4.94 -5.82 17.62
N ASP A 118 4.45 -7.02 17.27
CA ASP A 118 3.18 -7.51 17.76
C ASP A 118 3.28 -7.79 19.27
N GLN A 119 2.37 -7.22 20.06
CA GLN A 119 2.35 -7.36 21.51
C GLN A 119 2.10 -8.79 21.97
N GLU A 120 1.41 -9.59 21.16
CA GLU A 120 1.16 -11.00 21.44
C GLU A 120 2.39 -11.87 21.10
N ARG A 121 3.39 -11.28 20.42
CA ARG A 121 4.55 -11.99 19.85
C ARG A 121 5.82 -11.17 20.09
N VAL A 122 6.18 -11.06 21.37
CA VAL A 122 7.27 -10.20 21.85
C VAL A 122 8.62 -10.85 21.57
N PHE A 123 9.14 -10.67 20.35
CA PHE A 123 10.52 -11.02 19.99
C PHE A 123 11.52 -9.88 20.29
N GLU A 124 11.01 -8.67 20.52
CA GLU A 124 11.76 -7.48 20.90
C GLU A 124 10.99 -6.68 21.95
N LEU A 125 11.69 -5.82 22.70
CA LEU A 125 11.07 -4.92 23.67
C LEU A 125 9.92 -4.14 23.04
N LEU A 126 8.79 -4.10 23.74
CA LEU A 126 7.65 -3.32 23.29
C LEU A 126 8.06 -1.84 23.12
N PRO A 127 7.59 -1.21 22.03
CA PRO A 127 7.90 0.17 21.76
C PRO A 127 7.36 1.07 22.89
N GLY A 128 8.03 2.20 23.12
CA GLY A 128 7.65 3.12 24.19
C GLY A 128 6.23 3.68 23.99
N PRO A 129 5.55 4.13 25.06
CA PRO A 129 4.24 4.75 24.94
C PRO A 129 4.21 5.86 23.88
N GLY A 130 3.29 5.77 22.93
CA GLY A 130 3.10 6.77 21.86
C GLY A 130 4.00 6.59 20.64
N GLU A 131 4.86 5.57 20.60
CA GLU A 131 5.59 5.24 19.38
C GLU A 131 4.63 4.74 18.29
N LYS A 132 4.84 5.25 17.07
CA LYS A 132 4.02 4.94 15.90
C LYS A 132 4.88 4.23 14.86
N MET A 133 4.24 3.38 14.06
CA MET A 133 4.86 2.77 12.89
C MET A 133 5.49 3.86 12.01
N ARG A 134 6.74 3.62 11.58
CA ARG A 134 7.45 4.54 10.69
C ARG A 134 7.21 4.08 9.26
N ALA A 135 6.78 5.00 8.40
CA ALA A 135 6.57 4.72 6.98
C ALA A 135 7.08 5.89 6.11
N ARG A 136 7.52 5.55 4.91
CA ARG A 136 7.83 6.48 3.81
C ARG A 136 7.17 5.96 2.56
N TYR A 137 6.48 6.85 1.86
CA TYR A 137 5.73 6.55 0.65
C TYR A 137 6.37 7.21 -0.56
N VAL A 138 6.24 6.55 -1.70
CA VAL A 138 6.39 7.10 -3.03
C VAL A 138 5.11 6.77 -3.76
N SER A 139 4.37 7.78 -4.20
CA SER A 139 3.18 7.60 -5.00
C SER A 139 3.28 8.41 -6.29
N GLY A 140 2.66 7.90 -7.35
CA GLY A 140 2.46 8.67 -8.57
C GLY A 140 2.07 7.83 -9.78
N LEU A 141 1.78 8.54 -10.87
CA LEU A 141 1.46 8.00 -12.18
C LEU A 141 2.74 7.65 -12.96
N TYR A 142 3.59 6.84 -12.36
CA TYR A 142 4.85 6.39 -12.97
C TYR A 142 4.67 5.02 -13.63
N PRO A 143 5.40 4.71 -14.71
CA PRO A 143 5.61 3.32 -15.11
C PRO A 143 6.22 2.53 -13.96
N LEU A 144 5.84 1.25 -13.82
CA LEU A 144 6.36 0.38 -12.76
C LEU A 144 7.89 0.34 -12.70
N ALA A 145 8.55 0.31 -13.86
CA ALA A 145 10.01 0.33 -13.99
C ALA A 145 10.67 1.57 -13.36
N GLU A 146 9.96 2.71 -13.28
CA GLU A 146 10.47 3.92 -12.63
C GLU A 146 10.24 3.92 -11.10
N MET A 147 9.25 3.15 -10.62
CA MET A 147 8.91 3.07 -9.20
C MET A 147 10.00 2.40 -8.37
N GLY A 148 10.53 1.26 -8.84
CA GLY A 148 11.55 0.49 -8.12
C GLY A 148 12.80 1.31 -7.73
N PRO A 149 13.44 2.05 -8.66
CA PRO A 149 14.56 2.92 -8.35
C PRO A 149 14.23 4.05 -7.37
N LEU A 150 13.03 4.64 -7.45
CA LEU A 150 12.59 5.69 -6.52
C LEU A 150 12.40 5.14 -5.12
N LEU A 151 11.72 4.00 -5.00
CA LEU A 151 11.48 3.31 -3.73
C LEU A 151 12.79 2.85 -3.08
N ARG A 152 13.75 2.31 -3.86
CA ARG A 152 15.10 2.01 -3.37
C ARG A 152 15.81 3.23 -2.78
N LYS A 153 15.75 4.38 -3.45
CA LYS A 153 16.37 5.62 -2.94
C LYS A 153 15.72 6.09 -1.65
N ARG A 154 14.40 5.95 -1.52
CA ARG A 154 13.70 6.21 -0.25
C ARG A 154 14.11 5.21 0.84
N GLY A 155 14.20 3.92 0.52
CA GLY A 155 14.72 2.89 1.41
C GLY A 155 16.12 3.24 1.93
N ALA A 156 17.02 3.66 1.04
CA ALA A 156 18.37 4.10 1.43
C ALA A 156 18.38 5.35 2.34
N GLN A 157 17.40 6.26 2.23
CA GLN A 157 17.29 7.40 3.15
C GLN A 157 16.95 6.95 4.58
N VAL A 158 16.25 5.83 4.74
CA VAL A 158 15.86 5.27 6.04
C VAL A 158 16.76 4.13 6.49
N GLY A 159 17.88 3.89 5.80
CA GLY A 159 18.86 2.87 6.15
C GLY A 159 18.34 1.45 5.94
N LEU A 160 17.48 1.22 4.95
CA LEU A 160 16.99 -0.12 4.59
C LEU A 160 18.14 -1.09 4.27
N ASP A 161 19.22 -0.58 3.69
CA ASP A 161 20.46 -1.31 3.43
C ASP A 161 21.12 -1.91 4.67
N GLN A 162 20.86 -1.33 5.85
CA GLN A 162 21.38 -1.77 7.14
C GLN A 162 20.49 -2.85 7.79
N ALA A 163 19.27 -3.08 7.28
CA ALA A 163 18.47 -4.22 7.68
C ALA A 163 19.12 -5.51 7.18
N LYS A 164 19.16 -6.53 8.04
CA LYS A 164 19.73 -7.85 7.72
C LYS A 164 18.80 -8.66 6.83
N VAL A 165 17.50 -8.55 7.06
CA VAL A 165 16.43 -9.24 6.32
C VAL A 165 15.57 -8.21 5.63
N TRP A 166 15.23 -8.44 4.36
CA TRP A 166 14.27 -7.63 3.62
C TRP A 166 13.04 -8.47 3.33
N VAL A 167 11.87 -7.97 3.70
CA VAL A 167 10.57 -8.61 3.47
C VAL A 167 9.73 -7.68 2.60
N ALA A 168 9.09 -8.25 1.58
CA ALA A 168 8.15 -7.53 0.74
C ALA A 168 6.71 -7.95 1.04
N LEU A 169 5.78 -7.01 1.06
CA LEU A 169 4.34 -7.30 1.02
C LEU A 169 3.78 -6.95 -0.35
N CYS A 170 2.86 -7.78 -0.84
CA CYS A 170 2.13 -7.55 -2.08
C CYS A 170 0.67 -7.99 -1.98
N ASP A 171 -0.21 -7.35 -2.74
CA ASP A 171 -1.61 -7.74 -2.94
C ASP A 171 -1.79 -8.95 -3.88
N GLY A 172 -0.72 -9.37 -4.56
CA GLY A 172 -0.75 -10.42 -5.59
C GLY A 172 -1.31 -9.93 -6.94
N GLY A 173 -1.43 -8.61 -7.11
CA GLY A 173 -1.82 -7.94 -8.34
C GLY A 173 -0.66 -7.68 -9.30
N SER A 174 -0.94 -6.94 -10.37
CA SER A 174 0.06 -6.49 -11.34
C SER A 174 0.95 -5.41 -10.73
N GLY A 175 2.27 -5.53 -10.87
CA GLY A 175 3.21 -4.63 -10.16
C GLY A 175 4.44 -5.32 -9.58
N LEU A 176 4.47 -6.65 -9.61
CA LEU A 176 5.60 -7.46 -9.14
C LEU A 176 6.57 -7.85 -10.24
N GLU A 177 6.17 -7.62 -11.49
CA GLU A 177 7.03 -7.66 -12.66
C GLU A 177 8.20 -6.69 -12.39
N ASP A 178 9.44 -7.18 -12.47
CA ASP A 178 10.67 -6.44 -12.14
C ASP A 178 10.93 -6.13 -10.65
N PHE A 179 10.12 -6.69 -9.73
CA PHE A 179 10.36 -6.53 -8.29
C PHE A 179 11.72 -7.11 -7.89
N ASP A 180 12.05 -8.31 -8.38
CA ASP A 180 13.30 -9.00 -8.08
C ASP A 180 14.53 -8.26 -8.60
N GLU A 181 14.41 -7.61 -9.77
CA GLU A 181 15.49 -6.77 -10.33
C GLU A 181 15.75 -5.53 -9.46
N ASN A 182 14.68 -4.97 -8.90
CA ASN A 182 14.78 -3.78 -8.06
C ASN A 182 15.19 -4.12 -6.63
N PHE A 183 14.78 -5.26 -6.10
CA PHE A 183 14.98 -5.64 -4.72
C PHE A 183 15.57 -7.06 -4.57
N PRO A 184 16.77 -7.33 -5.13
CA PRO A 184 17.37 -8.66 -5.16
C PRO A 184 17.79 -9.19 -3.78
N ARG A 185 17.71 -8.35 -2.74
CA ARG A 185 18.00 -8.72 -1.34
C ARG A 185 16.77 -9.20 -0.58
N VAL A 186 15.58 -9.15 -1.17
CA VAL A 186 14.34 -9.59 -0.51
C VAL A 186 14.42 -11.09 -0.28
N GLU A 187 14.30 -11.48 0.99
CA GLU A 187 14.34 -12.87 1.45
C GLU A 187 12.99 -13.55 1.25
N ALA A 188 11.90 -12.78 1.39
CA ALA A 188 10.54 -13.28 1.19
C ALA A 188 9.62 -12.19 0.63
N VAL A 189 8.78 -12.58 -0.34
CA VAL A 189 7.62 -11.81 -0.79
C VAL A 189 6.39 -12.47 -0.21
N ILE A 190 5.73 -11.78 0.71
CA ILE A 190 4.56 -12.25 1.44
C ILE A 190 3.31 -11.70 0.75
N LEU A 191 2.37 -12.59 0.43
CA LEU A 191 1.05 -12.15 0.01
C LEU A 191 0.35 -11.54 1.23
N ASP A 192 -0.13 -10.32 1.08
CA ASP A 192 -0.82 -9.62 2.14
C ASP A 192 -2.02 -10.43 2.66
N PHE A 193 -1.99 -10.74 3.95
CA PHE A 193 -2.99 -11.57 4.59
C PHE A 193 -4.41 -10.99 4.53
N TYR A 194 -4.55 -9.66 4.62
CA TYR A 194 -5.84 -8.97 4.55
C TYR A 194 -6.38 -8.94 3.13
N HIS A 195 -5.53 -8.71 2.12
CA HIS A 195 -5.92 -8.83 0.72
C HIS A 195 -6.37 -10.25 0.37
N ALA A 196 -5.61 -11.26 0.81
CA ALA A 196 -6.05 -12.64 0.68
C ALA A 196 -7.42 -12.88 1.36
N ALA A 197 -7.72 -12.17 2.46
CA ALA A 197 -8.98 -12.28 3.20
C ALA A 197 -10.18 -11.76 2.43
N GLU A 198 -10.01 -10.75 1.58
CA GLU A 198 -11.07 -10.22 0.74
C GLU A 198 -11.58 -11.27 -0.26
N HIS A 199 -10.67 -12.02 -0.89
CA HIS A 199 -11.04 -13.13 -1.78
C HIS A 199 -11.86 -14.21 -1.04
N ARG A 200 -11.52 -14.50 0.23
CA ARG A 200 -12.28 -15.44 1.07
C ARG A 200 -13.64 -14.89 1.45
N ALA A 201 -13.72 -13.62 1.84
CA ALA A 201 -14.97 -12.95 2.19
C ALA A 201 -15.93 -12.92 0.99
N LYS A 202 -15.42 -12.64 -0.22
CA LYS A 202 -16.18 -12.71 -1.47
C LYS A 202 -16.75 -14.12 -1.70
N LEU A 203 -15.93 -15.16 -1.54
CA LEU A 203 -16.38 -16.55 -1.69
C LEU A 203 -17.45 -16.92 -0.65
N ALA A 204 -17.26 -16.53 0.60
CA ALA A 204 -18.21 -16.83 1.68
C ALA A 204 -19.55 -16.10 1.50
N GLY A 205 -19.53 -14.85 1.03
CA GLY A 205 -20.74 -14.07 0.74
C GLY A 205 -21.56 -14.68 -0.40
N VAL A 206 -20.91 -15.24 -1.42
CA VAL A 206 -21.61 -15.95 -2.50
C VAL A 206 -22.12 -17.32 -2.05
N LEU A 207 -21.41 -17.98 -1.13
CA LEU A 207 -21.85 -19.25 -0.53
C LEU A 207 -23.09 -19.07 0.37
N HIS A 208 -23.15 -17.97 1.11
CA HIS A 208 -24.22 -17.66 2.06
C HIS A 208 -24.89 -16.30 1.76
N PRO A 209 -25.61 -16.17 0.64
CA PRO A 209 -26.12 -14.88 0.17
C PRO A 209 -27.24 -14.29 1.05
N THR A 210 -27.89 -15.10 1.87
CA THR A 210 -29.01 -14.70 2.72
C THR A 210 -28.66 -14.62 4.21
N ASP A 211 -27.43 -15.01 4.59
CA ASP A 211 -26.99 -15.06 5.98
C ASP A 211 -25.57 -14.51 6.10
N GLU A 212 -25.49 -13.20 6.35
CA GLU A 212 -24.23 -12.50 6.51
C GLU A 212 -23.43 -13.00 7.73
N THR A 213 -24.11 -13.42 8.80
CA THR A 213 -23.43 -13.91 10.02
C THR A 213 -22.71 -15.22 9.72
N VAL A 214 -23.36 -16.13 8.98
CA VAL A 214 -22.75 -17.39 8.55
C VAL A 214 -21.64 -17.12 7.53
N ALA A 215 -21.83 -16.20 6.57
CA ALA A 215 -20.78 -15.80 5.63
C ALA A 215 -19.51 -15.30 6.35
N GLN A 216 -19.67 -14.39 7.33
CA GLN A 216 -18.56 -13.84 8.10
C GLN A 216 -17.87 -14.92 8.95
N SER A 217 -18.65 -15.81 9.59
CA SER A 217 -18.11 -16.93 10.37
C SER A 217 -17.28 -17.88 9.49
N GLN A 218 -17.79 -18.20 8.30
CA GLN A 218 -17.10 -19.05 7.33
C GLN A 218 -15.80 -18.40 6.82
N ALA A 219 -15.83 -17.10 6.50
CA ALA A 219 -14.65 -16.35 6.08
C ALA A 219 -13.58 -16.30 7.20
N LYS A 220 -13.99 -16.17 8.47
CA LYS A 220 -13.10 -16.25 9.63
C LYS A 220 -12.49 -17.64 9.78
N ALA A 221 -13.28 -18.70 9.63
CA ALA A 221 -12.78 -20.07 9.68
C ALA A 221 -11.72 -20.35 8.62
N TRP A 222 -11.95 -19.92 7.36
CA TRP A 222 -10.94 -20.05 6.30
C TRP A 222 -9.72 -19.16 6.53
N SER A 223 -9.89 -17.97 7.11
CA SER A 223 -8.76 -17.10 7.49
C SER A 223 -7.89 -17.73 8.57
N ARG A 224 -8.52 -18.45 9.52
CA ARG A 224 -7.80 -19.20 10.55
C ARG A 224 -6.95 -20.31 9.92
N VAL A 225 -7.55 -21.13 9.04
CA VAL A 225 -6.81 -22.18 8.29
C VAL A 225 -5.65 -21.56 7.52
N LEU A 226 -5.88 -20.43 6.82
CA LEU A 226 -4.80 -19.80 6.07
C LEU A 226 -3.65 -19.33 6.96
N ARG A 227 -3.96 -18.72 8.09
CA ARG A 227 -2.97 -18.17 9.01
C ARG A 227 -2.18 -19.27 9.72
N GLU A 228 -2.88 -20.30 10.19
CA GLU A 228 -2.33 -21.37 11.03
C GLU A 228 -1.69 -22.49 10.21
N GLU A 229 -2.19 -22.77 9.01
CA GLU A 229 -1.78 -23.94 8.20
C GLU A 229 -1.26 -23.57 6.79
N GLY A 230 -1.38 -22.31 6.38
CA GLY A 230 -0.82 -21.81 5.11
C GLY A 230 -1.72 -22.03 3.88
N GLY A 231 -1.25 -21.52 2.74
CA GLY A 231 -2.01 -21.48 1.49
C GLY A 231 -2.33 -22.84 0.88
N GLU A 232 -1.38 -23.78 0.91
CA GLU A 232 -1.56 -25.13 0.35
C GLU A 232 -2.73 -25.86 1.03
N VAL A 233 -2.80 -25.78 2.37
CA VAL A 233 -3.87 -26.42 3.14
C VAL A 233 -5.21 -25.76 2.85
N LEU A 234 -5.27 -24.43 2.79
CA LEU A 234 -6.51 -23.74 2.42
C LEU A 234 -7.01 -24.18 1.04
N ILE A 235 -6.13 -24.28 0.05
CA ILE A 235 -6.49 -24.72 -1.30
C ILE A 235 -7.07 -26.14 -1.24
N ALA A 236 -6.41 -27.07 -0.56
CA ALA A 236 -6.90 -28.44 -0.39
C ALA A 236 -8.28 -28.50 0.30
N VAL A 237 -8.50 -27.67 1.33
CA VAL A 237 -9.81 -27.53 2.00
C VAL A 237 -10.88 -27.05 1.02
N LEU A 238 -10.60 -26.03 0.21
CA LEU A 238 -11.56 -25.49 -0.77
C LEU A 238 -11.81 -26.43 -1.96
N GLU A 239 -10.83 -27.24 -2.33
CA GLU A 239 -10.96 -28.25 -3.38
C GLU A 239 -11.81 -29.44 -2.94
N SER A 240 -11.60 -29.92 -1.71
CA SER A 240 -12.31 -31.07 -1.13
C SER A 240 -13.72 -30.74 -0.62
N TRP A 241 -14.05 -29.45 -0.47
CA TRP A 241 -15.34 -29.02 0.05
C TRP A 241 -16.53 -29.46 -0.82
N SER A 242 -17.62 -29.90 -0.19
CA SER A 242 -18.89 -30.23 -0.87
C SER A 242 -19.69 -28.95 -1.15
N TRP A 243 -19.57 -28.41 -2.36
CA TRP A 243 -20.18 -27.12 -2.73
C TRP A 243 -21.66 -27.25 -3.12
N PRO A 244 -22.55 -26.39 -2.60
CA PRO A 244 -23.95 -26.35 -3.01
C PRO A 244 -24.12 -25.75 -4.41
N SER A 245 -25.26 -26.01 -5.05
CA SER A 245 -25.61 -25.41 -6.34
C SER A 245 -26.19 -24.00 -6.13
N VAL A 246 -25.32 -23.01 -5.95
CA VAL A 246 -25.67 -21.58 -5.83
C VAL A 246 -25.24 -20.83 -7.09
N ASN A 247 -26.09 -19.91 -7.57
CA ASN A 247 -25.79 -19.12 -8.77
C ASN A 247 -24.51 -18.30 -8.59
N GLY A 248 -23.61 -18.33 -9.57
CA GLY A 248 -22.33 -17.62 -9.54
C GLY A 248 -21.24 -18.24 -8.66
N LEU A 249 -21.56 -19.17 -7.76
CA LEU A 249 -20.61 -19.78 -6.82
C LEU A 249 -19.48 -20.53 -7.53
N ALA A 250 -19.80 -21.34 -8.54
CA ALA A 250 -18.79 -22.09 -9.30
C ALA A 250 -17.77 -21.16 -9.99
N ARG A 251 -18.23 -20.02 -10.53
CA ARG A 251 -17.36 -19.02 -11.14
C ARG A 251 -16.46 -18.36 -10.10
N VAL A 252 -17.02 -17.85 -9.01
CA VAL A 252 -16.26 -17.16 -7.95
C VAL A 252 -15.27 -18.11 -7.27
N ARG A 253 -15.66 -19.37 -7.05
CA ARG A 253 -14.74 -20.43 -6.59
C ARG A 253 -13.58 -20.62 -7.55
N GLY A 254 -13.84 -20.71 -8.85
CA GLY A 254 -12.80 -20.84 -9.87
C GLY A 254 -11.81 -19.67 -9.88
N GLU A 255 -12.33 -18.44 -9.77
CA GLU A 255 -11.51 -17.22 -9.66
C GLU A 255 -10.62 -17.25 -8.41
N VAL A 256 -11.20 -17.57 -7.24
CA VAL A 256 -10.48 -17.58 -5.96
C VAL A 256 -9.43 -18.69 -5.91
N LEU A 257 -9.75 -19.90 -6.37
CA LEU A 257 -8.77 -20.99 -6.45
C LEU A 257 -7.66 -20.68 -7.45
N GLY A 258 -7.99 -20.08 -8.60
CA GLY A 258 -6.99 -19.64 -9.57
C GLY A 258 -6.02 -18.62 -8.96
N TYR A 259 -6.55 -17.62 -8.27
CA TYR A 259 -5.76 -16.62 -7.55
C TYR A 259 -4.85 -17.26 -6.49
N PHE A 260 -5.40 -18.11 -5.59
CA PHE A 260 -4.58 -18.73 -4.54
C PHE A 260 -3.52 -19.68 -5.11
N ARG A 261 -3.81 -20.46 -6.14
CA ARG A 261 -2.78 -21.31 -6.78
C ARG A 261 -1.63 -20.48 -7.37
N ASN A 262 -1.95 -19.33 -7.96
CA ASN A 262 -0.91 -18.43 -8.49
C ASN A 262 -0.05 -17.82 -7.37
N GLN A 263 -0.63 -17.59 -6.19
CA GLN A 263 0.04 -16.91 -5.07
C GLN A 263 0.52 -17.84 -3.95
N VAL A 264 0.29 -19.15 -4.04
CA VAL A 264 0.51 -20.11 -2.93
C VAL A 264 1.93 -20.09 -2.37
N HIS A 265 2.92 -19.89 -3.25
CA HIS A 265 4.34 -19.77 -2.91
C HIS A 265 4.66 -18.56 -2.00
N ARG A 266 3.71 -17.64 -1.81
CA ARG A 266 3.80 -16.44 -0.96
C ARG A 266 2.90 -16.51 0.26
N MET A 267 2.25 -17.65 0.50
CA MET A 267 1.22 -17.84 1.53
C MET A 267 1.68 -18.77 2.66
N ASP A 268 2.99 -18.86 2.93
CA ASP A 268 3.55 -19.57 4.09
C ASP A 268 3.48 -18.72 5.38
N TYR A 269 2.27 -18.31 5.73
CA TYR A 269 2.00 -17.52 6.92
C TYR A 269 2.53 -18.16 8.21
N PRO A 270 2.41 -19.48 8.44
CA PRO A 270 2.96 -20.10 9.64
C PRO A 270 4.47 -19.86 9.80
N SER A 271 5.25 -20.02 8.73
CA SER A 271 6.69 -19.76 8.77
C SER A 271 6.99 -18.27 8.94
N TYR A 272 6.25 -17.39 8.27
CA TYR A 272 6.46 -15.93 8.40
C TYR A 272 6.19 -15.47 9.83
N GLU A 273 5.10 -15.93 10.43
CA GLU A 273 4.74 -15.61 11.81
C GLU A 273 5.73 -16.23 12.81
N ALA A 274 6.23 -17.44 12.57
CA ALA A 274 7.27 -18.07 13.39
C ALA A 274 8.61 -17.31 13.34
N ASN A 275 8.92 -16.69 12.20
CA ASN A 275 10.06 -15.77 12.09
C ASN A 275 9.78 -14.41 12.75
N GLY A 276 8.55 -14.11 13.17
CA GLY A 276 8.16 -12.80 13.69
C GLY A 276 8.05 -11.74 12.60
N TRP A 277 7.78 -12.14 11.35
CA TRP A 277 7.59 -11.22 10.24
C TRP A 277 6.15 -10.69 10.16
N TYR A 278 6.04 -9.46 9.71
CA TYR A 278 4.76 -8.78 9.50
C TYR A 278 4.09 -9.27 8.21
N ILE A 279 2.84 -9.75 8.31
CA ILE A 279 2.16 -10.50 7.24
C ILE A 279 1.02 -9.75 6.53
N GLY A 280 0.62 -8.56 7.00
CA GLY A 280 -0.56 -7.89 6.46
C GLY A 280 -0.50 -6.38 6.62
N SER A 281 -0.71 -5.65 5.55
CA SER A 281 -0.48 -4.21 5.44
C SER A 281 -1.58 -3.34 6.05
N GLY A 282 -2.54 -3.85 6.83
CA GLY A 282 -3.72 -3.07 7.28
C GLY A 282 -3.42 -1.67 7.86
N ALA A 283 -2.30 -1.50 8.59
CA ALA A 283 -1.84 -0.19 9.08
C ALA A 283 -1.24 0.71 7.99
N ILE A 284 -0.64 0.12 6.95
CA ILE A 284 -0.12 0.78 5.74
C ILE A 284 -1.24 1.13 4.78
N ASP A 285 -2.18 0.22 4.49
CA ASP A 285 -3.32 0.46 3.59
C ASP A 285 -4.22 1.61 4.06
N SER A 286 -4.45 1.69 5.37
CA SER A 286 -5.16 2.83 5.97
C SER A 286 -4.47 4.17 5.67
N ALA A 287 -3.14 4.17 5.59
CA ALA A 287 -2.35 5.35 5.25
C ALA A 287 -2.21 5.55 3.72
N CYS A 288 -2.21 4.49 2.90
CA CYS A 288 -2.22 4.57 1.44
C CYS A 288 -3.48 5.26 0.92
N LYS A 289 -4.65 4.98 1.52
CA LYS A 289 -5.91 5.69 1.21
C LYS A 289 -5.76 7.21 1.39
N THR A 290 -5.07 7.66 2.43
CA THR A 290 -4.82 9.10 2.65
C THR A 290 -3.80 9.73 1.69
N VAL A 291 -3.06 8.91 0.92
CA VAL A 291 -1.99 9.38 0.01
C VAL A 291 -2.45 9.45 -1.45
N VAL A 292 -3.49 8.69 -1.83
CA VAL A 292 -3.96 8.60 -3.21
C VAL A 292 -5.43 9.00 -3.40
N ASP A 293 -6.30 8.75 -2.41
CA ASP A 293 -7.71 9.15 -2.46
C ASP A 293 -7.89 10.62 -2.03
#